data_AF-A0AAE0CF37-F1
#
_entry.id   AF-A0AAE0CF37-F1
#
_cell.length_a   1.000
_cell.length_b   1.000
_cell.length_c   1.000
_cell.angle_alpha   90.00
_cell.angle_beta   90.00
_cell.angle_gamma   90.00
#
_symmetry.space_group_name_H-M   'P 1'
#
loop_
_entity.id
_entity.type
_entity.pdbx_description
1 polymer ?
#
loop_
_entity_poly.entity_id
_entity_poly.type
_entity_poly.pdbx_seq_one_letter_code
_entity_poly.pdbx_strand_id
1 'polypeptide(L)'
;WSIAQLAEGTPKVQQLVGSLGGVDAVLAAMSDHSGALPPPLAHSCAQAPQPPPLHQSVKMGIAVLPSSGCLRAAPLGPGQTRIVFGEPAVQQNAVWALASLTDDPHNQMLITGKDGLELVVCALQKHWMVPSVQHYGNYVLAKLAHESPGCSLSAASEGGLAAILKGMSAHSGVARVQEAACAALASLSSAGADIQKLIATNARTIPAIVNALTKHSKQEGVQAAGCNALASLAGRNPRFQRDAGLAGAVSTVEMALQLHPGSSAVQAAGCAAFEVLAANDQNRQLAIQIGTTQSVVAAMRKHPEERVQQRGCNALASLAPDVYESRILLLGVNGYDDTGKITEGFQAKVPIDVTEDCGSVSDFTLTKSPKALHPRSPEARAKRMMLYDRIGAQS
;
A
#
# COMPACT_ATOMS: atom_id res chain seq x y z
N TRP A 1 -6.44 6.66 26.95
CA TRP A 1 -5.43 5.67 27.38
C TRP A 1 -6.08 4.33 27.73
N SER A 2 -6.97 4.25 28.72
CA SER A 2 -7.63 2.96 29.07
C SER A 2 -8.40 2.34 27.90
N ILE A 3 -9.10 3.17 27.11
CA ILE A 3 -9.75 2.72 25.87
C ILE A 3 -8.75 2.16 24.86
N ALA A 4 -7.57 2.78 24.72
CA ALA A 4 -6.51 2.30 23.83
C ALA A 4 -6.02 0.90 24.23
N GLN A 5 -5.81 0.68 25.53
CA GLN A 5 -5.43 -0.62 26.08
C GLN A 5 -6.50 -1.69 25.83
N LEU A 6 -7.78 -1.34 26.02
CA LEU A 6 -8.88 -2.26 25.74
C LEU A 6 -9.02 -2.55 24.24
N ALA A 7 -8.75 -1.55 23.39
CA ALA A 7 -8.81 -1.70 21.95
C ALA A 7 -7.73 -2.63 21.38
N GLU A 8 -6.60 -2.84 22.07
CA GLU A 8 -5.61 -3.88 21.72
C GLU A 8 -6.05 -5.29 22.11
N GLY A 9 -7.19 -5.43 22.78
CA GLY A 9 -7.77 -6.71 23.13
C GLY A 9 -8.31 -7.49 21.93
N THR A 10 -8.91 -8.65 22.21
CA THR A 10 -9.51 -9.50 21.17
C THR A 10 -10.62 -8.78 20.38
N PRO A 11 -10.98 -9.24 19.18
CA PRO A 11 -12.07 -8.63 18.38
C PRO A 11 -13.38 -8.48 19.16
N LYS A 12 -13.70 -9.41 20.06
CA LYS A 12 -14.86 -9.32 20.96
C LYS A 12 -14.77 -8.10 21.90
N VAL A 13 -13.58 -7.82 22.41
CA VAL A 13 -13.34 -6.64 23.27
C VAL A 13 -13.42 -5.36 22.44
N GLN A 14 -12.86 -5.35 21.22
CA GLN A 14 -12.96 -4.20 20.31
C GLN A 14 -14.42 -3.88 19.95
N GLN A 15 -15.23 -4.89 19.65
CA GLN A 15 -16.66 -4.74 19.37
C GLN A 15 -17.41 -4.23 20.61
N LEU A 16 -17.09 -4.76 21.81
CA LEU A 16 -17.66 -4.28 23.07
C LEU A 16 -17.31 -2.81 23.32
N VAL A 17 -16.05 -2.43 23.16
CA VAL A 17 -15.60 -1.03 23.30
C VAL A 17 -16.36 -0.12 22.35
N GLY A 18 -16.55 -0.55 21.10
CA GLY A 18 -17.41 0.12 20.12
C GLY A 18 -18.83 0.34 20.62
N SER A 19 -19.50 -0.77 20.97
CA SER A 19 -20.90 -0.78 21.41
C SER A 19 -21.17 0.03 22.68
N LEU A 20 -20.15 0.20 23.53
CA LEU A 20 -20.24 0.96 24.78
C LEU A 20 -19.88 2.45 24.61
N GLY A 21 -19.80 2.96 23.37
CA GLY A 21 -19.49 4.36 23.09
C GLY A 21 -18.00 4.71 23.25
N GLY A 22 -17.11 3.72 23.20
CA GLY A 22 -15.66 3.94 23.28
C GLY A 22 -15.13 4.77 22.11
N VAL A 23 -15.68 4.59 20.91
CA VAL A 23 -15.37 5.42 19.73
C VAL A 23 -15.73 6.88 20.01
N ASP A 24 -16.91 7.16 20.56
CA ASP A 24 -17.37 8.52 20.89
C ASP A 24 -16.46 9.20 21.91
N ALA A 25 -16.10 8.48 22.97
CA ALA A 25 -15.22 9.00 24.00
C ALA A 25 -13.82 9.34 23.45
N VAL A 26 -13.32 8.55 22.50
CA VAL A 26 -12.03 8.81 21.84
C VAL A 26 -12.13 10.02 20.90
N LEU A 27 -13.17 10.10 20.07
CA LEU A 27 -13.36 11.24 19.15
C LEU A 27 -13.62 12.55 19.90
N ALA A 28 -14.40 12.53 20.97
CA ALA A 28 -14.60 13.69 21.84
C ALA A 28 -13.28 14.18 22.45
N ALA A 29 -12.46 13.26 22.96
CA ALA A 29 -11.14 13.59 23.48
C ALA A 29 -10.22 14.19 22.40
N MET A 30 -10.31 13.74 21.14
CA MET A 30 -9.59 14.35 20.03
C MET A 30 -10.10 15.76 19.71
N SER A 31 -11.42 15.97 19.72
CA SER A 31 -12.03 17.27 19.41
C SER A 31 -11.71 18.34 20.44
N ASP A 32 -11.80 18.01 21.74
CA ASP A 32 -11.49 18.93 22.84
C ASP A 32 -10.04 19.45 22.78
N HIS A 33 -9.16 18.66 22.17
CA HIS A 33 -7.73 18.94 22.03
C HIS A 33 -7.33 19.29 20.59
N SER A 34 -8.28 19.37 19.65
CA SER A 34 -8.05 19.81 18.27
C SER A 34 -8.42 21.29 18.07
N GLY A 35 -9.06 21.94 19.04
CA GLY A 35 -9.54 23.32 18.90
C GLY A 35 -10.57 23.52 17.79
N ALA A 36 -11.05 22.42 17.18
CA ALA A 36 -12.20 22.42 16.30
C ALA A 36 -13.47 22.47 17.15
N LEU A 37 -14.51 23.16 16.66
CA LEU A 37 -15.82 23.06 17.29
C LEU A 37 -16.22 21.58 17.37
N PRO A 38 -16.77 21.12 18.51
CA PRO A 38 -17.24 19.75 18.62
C PRO A 38 -18.21 19.46 17.47
N PRO A 39 -18.17 18.24 16.89
CA PRO A 39 -19.16 17.87 15.88
C PRO A 39 -20.55 18.13 16.47
N PRO A 40 -21.50 18.67 15.68
CA PRO A 40 -22.82 18.96 16.19
C PRO A 40 -23.36 17.66 16.77
N LEU A 41 -23.63 17.66 18.08
CA LEU A 41 -24.38 16.61 18.74
C LEU A 41 -25.72 16.54 18.01
N ALA A 42 -25.84 15.65 17.02
CA ALA A 42 -27.09 15.42 16.35
C ALA A 42 -28.10 15.02 17.43
N HIS A 43 -29.12 15.85 17.59
CA HIS A 43 -30.24 15.65 18.49
C HIS A 43 -30.87 14.28 18.25
N SER A 44 -30.49 13.28 19.04
CA SER A 44 -31.14 11.98 19.11
C SER A 44 -30.76 11.25 20.41
N CYS A 45 -30.89 11.93 21.54
CA CYS A 45 -30.99 11.29 22.86
C CYS A 45 -31.84 12.15 23.81
N ALA A 46 -32.99 12.64 23.31
CA ALA A 46 -34.11 12.97 24.17
C ALA A 46 -35.01 11.73 24.15
N GLN A 47 -35.13 11.04 25.29
CA GLN A 47 -35.88 9.79 25.52
C GLN A 47 -35.08 8.48 25.36
N ALA A 48 -34.08 8.28 26.23
CA ALA A 48 -33.74 6.95 26.72
C ALA A 48 -33.93 6.95 28.26
N PRO A 49 -34.60 5.92 28.84
CA PRO A 49 -34.84 5.88 30.27
C PRO A 49 -33.51 5.77 31.04
N GLN A 50 -33.41 6.54 32.11
CA GLN A 50 -32.29 6.51 33.07
C GLN A 50 -31.93 5.05 33.42
N PRO A 51 -30.67 4.60 33.28
CA PRO A 51 -30.28 3.31 33.81
C PRO A 51 -30.37 3.34 35.35
N PRO A 52 -30.77 2.23 36.00
CA PRO A 52 -30.85 2.18 37.46
C PRO A 52 -29.46 2.38 38.08
N PRO A 53 -29.38 2.82 39.36
CA PRO A 53 -28.11 3.04 40.02
C PRO A 53 -27.38 1.70 40.15
N LEU A 54 -26.36 1.50 39.32
CA LEU A 54 -25.49 0.34 39.47
C LEU A 54 -24.73 0.47 40.78
N HIS A 55 -25.08 -0.44 41.68
CA HIS A 55 -24.43 -0.71 42.95
C HIS A 55 -22.90 -0.75 42.81
N GLN A 56 -22.25 -0.23 43.86
CA GLN A 56 -20.83 -0.41 44.20
C GLN A 56 -20.25 -1.73 43.67
N SER A 57 -19.48 -1.67 42.58
CA SER A 57 -18.49 -2.65 42.05
C SER A 57 -18.39 -2.33 40.55
N VAL A 58 -17.39 -1.62 40.02
CA VAL A 58 -15.98 -2.04 39.92
C VAL A 58 -15.14 -0.76 39.80
N LYS A 59 -14.57 -0.30 40.91
CA LYS A 59 -13.42 0.64 40.88
C LYS A 59 -12.16 -0.19 40.63
N MET A 60 -11.88 -0.56 39.39
CA MET A 60 -10.56 -1.08 39.01
C MET A 60 -9.70 0.11 38.57
N GLY A 61 -9.10 0.77 39.57
CA GLY A 61 -7.97 1.66 39.36
C GLY A 61 -6.76 0.83 38.98
N ILE A 62 -6.41 0.80 37.70
CA ILE A 62 -5.17 0.19 37.23
C ILE A 62 -4.09 1.28 37.27
N ALA A 63 -3.32 1.26 38.37
CA ALA A 63 -2.09 2.01 38.51
C ALA A 63 -0.98 1.26 37.74
N VAL A 64 -0.47 1.86 36.67
CA VAL A 64 0.77 1.42 36.00
C VAL A 64 1.59 2.66 35.63
N LEU A 65 2.73 2.84 36.32
CA LEU A 65 3.88 3.63 35.89
C LEU A 65 4.77 2.71 35.01
N PRO A 66 5.60 3.17 34.03
CA PRO A 66 6.51 4.31 34.18
C PRO A 66 6.91 5.13 32.91
N SER A 67 7.70 6.18 33.17
CA SER A 67 8.76 6.81 32.35
C SER A 67 8.40 7.43 30.98
N SER A 68 7.99 8.69 31.00
CA SER A 68 8.41 9.78 30.07
C SER A 68 7.76 11.09 30.54
N GLY A 69 8.50 12.21 30.51
CA GLY A 69 8.24 13.42 31.30
C GLY A 69 7.04 14.31 30.92
N CYS A 70 5.83 13.75 30.78
CA CYS A 70 4.63 14.49 30.34
C CYS A 70 3.41 14.38 31.28
N LEU A 71 3.57 13.85 32.50
CA LEU A 71 2.47 13.68 33.46
C LEU A 71 2.43 14.88 34.42
N ARG A 72 1.33 15.65 34.43
CA ARG A 72 1.01 16.56 35.56
C ARG A 72 -0.11 15.93 36.38
N ALA A 73 0.18 15.66 37.65
CA ALA A 73 -0.85 15.31 38.62
C ALA A 73 -1.52 16.61 39.11
N ALA A 74 -2.80 16.80 38.79
CA ALA A 74 -3.59 17.89 39.35
C ALA A 74 -4.40 17.36 40.54
N PRO A 75 -4.25 17.93 41.75
CA PRO A 75 -5.07 17.53 42.89
C PRO A 75 -6.48 18.10 42.74
N LEU A 76 -7.50 17.23 42.85
CA LEU A 76 -8.93 17.63 42.91
C LEU A 76 -9.50 17.56 44.34
N GLY A 77 -8.63 17.44 45.34
CA GLY A 77 -8.99 17.33 46.76
C GLY A 77 -8.12 16.28 47.46
N PRO A 78 -8.30 16.06 48.78
CA PRO A 78 -7.52 15.08 49.52
C PRO A 78 -7.80 13.66 49.00
N GLY A 79 -6.78 13.05 48.39
CA GLY A 79 -6.82 11.67 47.89
C GLY A 79 -7.16 11.49 46.40
N GLN A 80 -7.41 12.57 45.63
CA GLN A 80 -7.66 12.47 44.19
C GLN A 80 -6.58 13.21 43.39
N THR A 81 -5.76 12.46 42.67
CA THR A 81 -4.83 12.97 41.66
C THR A 81 -5.35 12.61 40.27
N ARG A 82 -5.75 13.62 39.49
CA ARG A 82 -6.05 13.42 38.06
C ARG A 82 -4.75 13.49 37.28
N ILE A 83 -4.44 12.45 36.53
CA ILE A 83 -3.35 12.47 35.56
C ILE A 83 -3.84 13.31 34.37
N VAL A 84 -3.27 14.51 34.23
CA VAL A 84 -3.50 15.37 33.07
C VAL A 84 -2.40 15.04 32.05
N PHE A 85 -2.81 14.45 30.93
CA PHE A 85 -1.95 14.24 29.77
C PHE A 85 -1.85 15.56 28.99
N GLY A 86 -0.66 15.93 28.51
CA GLY A 86 -0.53 17.05 27.58
C GLY A 86 -1.24 16.76 26.24
N GLU A 87 -1.61 17.81 25.51
CA GLU A 87 -2.30 17.74 24.20
C GLU A 87 -1.71 16.67 23.25
N PRO A 88 -0.37 16.53 23.08
CA PRO A 88 0.19 15.52 22.18
C PRO A 88 0.00 14.07 22.67
N ALA A 89 0.00 13.85 23.98
CA ALA A 89 -0.15 12.52 24.57
C ALA A 89 -1.60 12.05 24.52
N VAL A 90 -2.56 12.97 24.65
CA VAL A 90 -3.99 12.67 24.45
C VAL A 90 -4.22 12.27 23.00
N GLN A 91 -3.73 13.06 22.04
CA GLN A 91 -3.88 12.78 20.60
C GLN A 91 -3.18 11.49 20.20
N GLN A 92 -1.96 11.24 20.69
CA GLN A 92 -1.28 9.96 20.45
C GLN A 92 -2.09 8.76 20.95
N ASN A 93 -2.59 8.82 22.18
CA ASN A 93 -3.37 7.72 22.75
C ASN A 93 -4.73 7.55 22.05
N ALA A 94 -5.32 8.65 21.59
CA ALA A 94 -6.59 8.63 20.89
C ALA A 94 -6.45 8.03 19.48
N VAL A 95 -5.48 8.49 18.70
CA VAL A 95 -5.21 7.96 17.36
C VAL A 95 -4.77 6.49 17.42
N TRP A 96 -3.99 6.11 18.44
CA TRP A 96 -3.68 4.69 18.71
C TRP A 96 -4.93 3.87 19.02
N ALA A 97 -5.82 4.35 19.90
CA ALA A 97 -7.08 3.67 20.19
C ALA A 97 -7.92 3.50 18.93
N LEU A 98 -8.05 4.54 18.10
CA LEU A 98 -8.76 4.44 16.83
C LEU A 98 -8.13 3.39 15.92
N ALA A 99 -6.80 3.40 15.76
CA ALA A 99 -6.10 2.41 14.94
C ALA A 99 -6.45 0.98 15.36
N SER A 100 -6.42 0.68 16.66
CA SER A 100 -6.79 -0.65 17.15
C SER A 100 -8.29 -0.95 16.98
N LEU A 101 -9.16 0.05 17.09
CA LEU A 101 -10.60 -0.13 16.86
C LEU A 101 -10.96 -0.33 15.38
N THR A 102 -10.14 0.15 14.43
CA THR A 102 -10.38 -0.04 12.99
C THR A 102 -10.25 -1.48 12.51
N ASP A 103 -9.83 -2.43 13.34
CA ASP A 103 -9.83 -3.85 12.97
C ASP A 103 -11.23 -4.47 12.97
N ASP A 104 -12.20 -3.84 13.64
CA ASP A 104 -13.59 -4.28 13.67
C ASP A 104 -14.47 -3.50 12.67
N PRO A 105 -15.22 -4.18 11.77
CA PRO A 105 -16.06 -3.52 10.76
C PRO A 105 -17.19 -2.65 11.32
N HIS A 106 -17.68 -2.90 12.53
CA HIS A 106 -18.69 -2.05 13.15
C HIS A 106 -18.09 -0.73 13.63
N ASN A 107 -16.90 -0.78 14.23
CA ASN A 107 -16.17 0.42 14.66
C ASN A 107 -15.73 1.30 13.50
N GLN A 108 -15.26 0.67 12.43
CA GLN A 108 -15.03 1.24 11.12
C GLN A 108 -16.16 2.18 10.66
N MET A 109 -17.41 1.68 10.66
CA MET A 109 -18.61 2.48 10.34
C MET A 109 -18.88 3.61 11.35
N LEU A 110 -18.64 3.38 12.64
CA LEU A 110 -18.83 4.40 13.67
C LEU A 110 -17.82 5.56 13.55
N ILE A 111 -16.57 5.26 13.22
CA ILE A 111 -15.50 6.26 13.07
C ILE A 111 -15.77 7.10 11.82
N THR A 112 -16.12 6.45 10.71
CA THR A 112 -16.41 7.12 9.44
C THR A 112 -17.68 7.96 9.49
N GLY A 113 -18.73 7.49 10.18
CA GLY A 113 -20.00 8.21 10.33
C GLY A 113 -19.97 9.43 11.27
N LYS A 114 -18.85 9.71 11.94
CA LYS A 114 -18.70 10.78 12.95
C LYS A 114 -17.56 11.75 12.64
N ASP A 115 -17.21 11.89 11.35
CA ASP A 115 -16.09 12.73 10.88
C ASP A 115 -14.75 12.41 11.57
N GLY A 116 -14.59 11.18 12.07
CA GLY A 116 -13.41 10.79 12.84
C GLY A 116 -12.12 10.90 12.02
N LEU A 117 -12.21 10.79 10.70
CA LEU A 117 -11.10 11.00 9.79
C LEU A 117 -10.64 12.45 9.69
N GLU A 118 -11.55 13.42 9.79
CA GLU A 118 -11.17 14.83 9.83
C GLU A 118 -10.36 15.12 11.08
N LEU A 119 -10.74 14.53 12.21
CA LEU A 119 -10.00 14.60 13.46
C LEU A 119 -8.63 13.91 13.35
N VAL A 120 -8.53 12.76 12.67
CA VAL A 120 -7.25 12.10 12.40
C VAL A 120 -6.36 12.95 11.50
N VAL A 121 -6.88 13.53 10.41
CA VAL A 121 -6.13 14.44 9.54
C VAL A 121 -5.67 15.68 10.31
N CYS A 122 -6.53 16.26 11.16
CA CYS A 122 -6.16 17.38 12.03
C CYS A 122 -5.04 16.99 13.00
N ALA A 123 -5.11 15.80 13.61
CA ALA A 123 -4.06 15.28 14.48
C ALA A 123 -2.73 15.08 13.72
N LEU A 124 -2.79 14.57 12.48
CA LEU A 124 -1.62 14.44 11.61
C LEU A 124 -1.00 15.80 11.28
N GLN A 125 -1.81 16.82 11.02
CA GLN A 125 -1.35 18.17 10.71
C GLN A 125 -0.71 18.86 11.91
N LYS A 126 -1.36 18.80 13.09
CA LYS A 126 -0.89 19.44 14.31
C LYS A 126 0.33 18.76 14.91
N HIS A 127 0.31 17.44 14.99
CA HIS A 127 1.36 16.63 15.60
C HIS A 127 2.26 15.96 14.56
N TRP A 128 2.66 16.74 13.55
CA TRP A 128 3.54 16.30 12.46
C TRP A 128 4.95 15.89 12.92
N MET A 129 5.37 16.31 14.11
CA MET A 129 6.65 15.91 14.74
C MET A 129 6.55 14.68 15.66
N VAL A 130 5.36 14.13 15.87
CA VAL A 130 5.17 12.97 16.77
C VAL A 130 5.07 11.70 15.92
N PRO A 131 6.09 10.82 15.90
CA PRO A 131 6.12 9.67 15.00
C PRO A 131 4.96 8.70 15.24
N SER A 132 4.54 8.53 16.50
CA SER A 132 3.42 7.64 16.85
C SER A 132 2.10 8.15 16.29
N VAL A 133 1.83 9.46 16.34
CA VAL A 133 0.62 10.05 15.74
C VAL A 133 0.65 9.88 14.23
N GLN A 134 1.79 10.12 13.59
CA GLN A 134 1.94 9.91 12.14
C GLN A 134 1.74 8.46 11.74
N HIS A 135 2.31 7.52 12.48
CA HIS A 135 2.16 6.09 12.21
C HIS A 135 0.70 5.63 12.37
N TYR A 136 0.09 5.82 13.55
CA TYR A 136 -1.27 5.34 13.80
C TYR A 136 -2.30 6.11 12.98
N GLY A 137 -2.10 7.41 12.73
CA GLY A 137 -3.00 8.20 11.90
C GLY A 137 -3.00 7.72 10.46
N ASN A 138 -1.82 7.51 9.86
CA ASN A 138 -1.73 6.94 8.52
C ASN A 138 -2.27 5.50 8.46
N TYR A 139 -2.12 4.71 9.54
CA TYR A 139 -2.72 3.38 9.63
C TYR A 139 -4.25 3.44 9.56
N VAL A 140 -4.87 4.33 10.34
CA VAL A 140 -6.33 4.57 10.28
C VAL A 140 -6.75 5.01 8.89
N LEU A 141 -6.03 5.95 8.27
CA LEU A 141 -6.32 6.37 6.89
C LEU A 141 -6.25 5.20 5.90
N ALA A 142 -5.24 4.34 6.00
CA ALA A 142 -5.05 3.21 5.11
C ALA A 142 -6.17 2.17 5.21
N LYS A 143 -6.70 1.94 6.42
CA LYS A 143 -7.80 1.01 6.68
C LYS A 143 -9.14 1.55 6.20
N LEU A 144 -9.46 2.79 6.58
CA LEU A 144 -10.78 3.38 6.34
C LEU A 144 -10.94 3.96 4.92
N ALA A 145 -9.89 4.03 4.12
CA ALA A 145 -9.92 4.62 2.78
C ALA A 145 -10.90 3.95 1.81
N HIS A 146 -11.31 2.70 2.04
CA HIS A 146 -12.21 1.96 1.16
C HIS A 146 -13.66 1.85 1.65
N GLU A 147 -13.91 2.18 2.92
CA GLU A 147 -15.21 1.92 3.55
C GLU A 147 -16.25 2.98 3.23
N SER A 148 -15.83 4.19 2.85
CA SER A 148 -16.75 5.26 2.45
C SER A 148 -16.08 6.23 1.48
N PRO A 149 -16.72 6.57 0.35
CA PRO A 149 -16.16 7.53 -0.62
C PRO A 149 -15.88 8.92 -0.04
N GLY A 150 -16.67 9.36 0.95
CA GLY A 150 -16.47 10.65 1.63
C GLY A 150 -15.19 10.67 2.48
N CYS A 151 -14.84 9.52 3.04
CA CYS A 151 -13.66 9.33 3.88
C CYS A 151 -12.37 9.45 3.08
N SER A 152 -12.34 8.83 1.91
CA SER A 152 -11.22 8.92 0.97
C SER A 152 -11.03 10.35 0.48
N LEU A 153 -12.12 11.12 0.28
CA LEU A 153 -12.06 12.50 -0.18
C LEU A 153 -11.43 13.45 0.86
N SER A 154 -11.83 13.33 2.14
CA SER A 154 -11.27 14.16 3.22
C SER A 154 -9.78 13.89 3.43
N ALA A 155 -9.38 12.62 3.44
CA ALA A 155 -7.98 12.22 3.56
C ALA A 155 -7.15 12.57 2.31
N ALA A 156 -7.75 12.52 1.12
CA ALA A 156 -7.11 12.90 -0.13
C ALA A 156 -7.11 14.41 -0.40
N SER A 157 -7.90 15.19 0.36
CA SER A 157 -7.91 16.65 0.25
C SER A 157 -6.50 17.20 0.36
N GLU A 158 -6.28 18.40 -0.18
CA GLU A 158 -4.95 19.02 -0.19
C GLU A 158 -4.32 19.07 1.21
N GLY A 159 -5.15 19.28 2.26
CA GLY A 159 -4.72 19.24 3.65
C GLY A 159 -4.33 17.86 4.17
N GLY A 160 -5.05 16.80 3.78
CA GLY A 160 -4.75 15.43 4.18
C GLY A 160 -3.49 14.89 3.51
N LEU A 161 -3.39 15.03 2.18
CA LEU A 161 -2.20 14.63 1.44
C LEU A 161 -0.95 15.42 1.89
N ALA A 162 -1.09 16.72 2.12
CA ALA A 162 0.02 17.52 2.65
C ALA A 162 0.47 17.04 4.04
N ALA A 163 -0.45 16.60 4.90
CA ALA A 163 -0.12 16.05 6.22
C ALA A 163 0.67 14.75 6.10
N ILE A 164 0.24 13.81 5.25
CA ILE A 164 0.94 12.54 5.01
C ILE A 164 2.37 12.81 4.51
N LEU A 165 2.52 13.64 3.47
CA LEU A 165 3.83 13.93 2.87
C LEU A 165 4.74 14.72 3.82
N LYS A 166 4.18 15.61 4.64
CA LYS A 166 4.94 16.33 5.69
C LYS A 166 5.41 15.38 6.78
N GLY A 167 4.56 14.45 7.23
CA GLY A 167 4.93 13.39 8.17
C GLY A 167 6.02 12.48 7.63
N MET A 168 5.91 12.06 6.36
CA MET A 168 6.93 11.26 5.69
C MET A 168 8.29 11.97 5.65
N SER A 169 8.31 13.26 5.31
CA SER A 169 9.57 14.02 5.25
C SER A 169 10.18 14.24 6.63
N ALA A 170 9.37 14.63 7.62
CA ALA A 170 9.81 14.84 9.01
C ALA A 170 10.34 13.56 9.68
N HIS A 171 9.75 12.41 9.35
CA HIS A 171 10.09 11.11 9.93
C HIS A 171 10.67 10.14 8.90
N SER A 172 11.49 10.64 7.98
CA SER A 172 12.16 9.82 6.96
C SER A 172 13.02 8.68 7.54
N GLY A 173 13.48 8.80 8.79
CA GLY A 173 14.24 7.76 9.50
C GLY A 173 13.40 6.69 10.21
N VAL A 174 12.07 6.81 10.24
CA VAL A 174 11.20 5.93 11.03
C VAL A 174 10.42 5.00 10.09
N ALA A 175 10.84 3.73 9.99
CA ALA A 175 10.29 2.75 9.05
C ALA A 175 8.76 2.60 9.16
N ARG A 176 8.23 2.41 10.37
CA ARG A 176 6.78 2.26 10.62
C ARG A 176 5.93 3.45 10.14
N VAL A 177 6.49 4.66 10.13
CA VAL A 177 5.79 5.86 9.63
C VAL A 177 5.76 5.83 8.10
N GLN A 178 6.88 5.47 7.47
CA GLN A 178 6.97 5.36 6.01
C GLN A 178 6.05 4.25 5.48
N GLU A 179 6.06 3.09 6.13
CA GLU A 179 5.18 1.97 5.77
C GLU A 179 3.70 2.37 5.84
N ALA A 180 3.26 2.92 6.98
CA ALA A 180 1.87 3.33 7.17
C ALA A 180 1.47 4.45 6.18
N ALA A 181 2.37 5.41 5.91
CA ALA A 181 2.12 6.47 4.95
C ALA A 181 2.00 5.95 3.51
N CYS A 182 2.90 5.06 3.08
CA CYS A 182 2.82 4.43 1.77
C CYS A 182 1.55 3.58 1.63
N ALA A 183 1.17 2.83 2.67
CA ALA A 183 -0.09 2.09 2.69
C ALA A 183 -1.30 3.02 2.56
N ALA A 184 -1.32 4.14 3.27
CA ALA A 184 -2.37 5.15 3.15
C ALA A 184 -2.46 5.71 1.74
N LEU A 185 -1.32 6.09 1.13
CA LEU A 185 -1.29 6.55 -0.26
C LEU A 185 -1.80 5.49 -1.24
N ALA A 186 -1.42 4.23 -1.06
CA ALA A 186 -1.90 3.13 -1.89
C ALA A 186 -3.42 2.96 -1.80
N SER A 187 -3.97 2.88 -0.58
CA SER A 187 -5.41 2.70 -0.36
C SER A 187 -6.23 3.89 -0.87
N LEU A 188 -5.79 5.13 -0.59
CA LEU A 188 -6.46 6.34 -1.09
C LEU A 188 -6.46 6.38 -2.62
N SER A 189 -5.35 6.01 -3.26
CA SER A 189 -5.25 5.98 -4.72
C SER A 189 -6.19 4.97 -5.37
N SER A 190 -6.51 3.87 -4.67
CA SER A 190 -7.48 2.88 -5.13
C SER A 190 -8.94 3.19 -4.78
N ALA A 191 -9.22 4.26 -4.02
CA ALA A 191 -10.58 4.61 -3.62
C ALA A 191 -11.38 5.30 -4.75
N GLY A 192 -10.71 5.96 -5.69
CA GLY A 192 -11.37 6.58 -6.84
C GLY A 192 -10.40 7.29 -7.79
N ALA A 193 -10.77 7.40 -9.06
CA ALA A 193 -9.92 7.97 -10.12
C ALA A 193 -9.59 9.46 -9.90
N ASP A 194 -10.52 10.24 -9.35
CA ASP A 194 -10.30 11.66 -9.08
C ASP A 194 -9.29 11.88 -7.94
N ILE A 195 -9.40 11.07 -6.89
CA ILE A 195 -8.44 11.06 -5.77
C ILE A 195 -7.06 10.62 -6.26
N GLN A 196 -7.00 9.55 -7.05
CA GLN A 196 -5.77 9.07 -7.65
C GLN A 196 -5.08 10.18 -8.46
N LYS A 197 -5.84 10.91 -9.29
CA LYS A 197 -5.34 12.07 -10.04
C LYS A 197 -4.81 13.15 -9.11
N LEU A 198 -5.55 13.50 -8.06
CA LEU A 198 -5.14 14.54 -7.10
C LEU A 198 -3.82 14.19 -6.39
N ILE A 199 -3.65 12.93 -6.00
CA ILE A 199 -2.40 12.47 -5.36
C ILE A 199 -1.26 12.42 -6.38
N ALA A 200 -1.54 11.98 -7.60
CA ALA A 200 -0.57 11.82 -8.67
C ALA A 200 -0.08 13.16 -9.26
N THR A 201 -0.88 14.23 -9.22
CA THR A 201 -0.46 15.57 -9.68
C THR A 201 0.45 16.28 -8.68
N ASN A 202 0.50 15.83 -7.43
CA ASN A 202 1.38 16.41 -6.43
C ASN A 202 2.84 15.98 -6.67
N ALA A 203 3.69 16.96 -7.01
CA ALA A 203 5.10 16.73 -7.34
C ALA A 203 5.92 16.11 -6.19
N ARG A 204 5.44 16.17 -4.94
CA ARG A 204 6.14 15.59 -3.78
C ARG A 204 5.82 14.11 -3.54
N THR A 205 4.76 13.58 -4.13
CA THR A 205 4.32 12.20 -3.92
C THR A 205 5.37 11.19 -4.36
N ILE A 206 5.81 11.27 -5.63
CA ILE A 206 6.80 10.33 -6.18
C ILE A 206 8.13 10.39 -5.40
N PRO A 207 8.76 11.56 -5.18
CA PRO A 207 9.99 11.62 -4.41
C PRO A 207 9.84 11.09 -2.98
N ALA A 208 8.70 11.31 -2.32
CA ALA A 208 8.46 10.80 -0.98
C ALA A 208 8.45 9.27 -0.94
N ILE A 209 7.76 8.61 -1.89
CA ILE A 209 7.69 7.15 -1.97
C ILE A 209 9.07 6.57 -2.33
N VAL A 210 9.77 7.13 -3.32
CA VAL A 210 11.11 6.66 -3.71
C VAL A 210 12.12 6.84 -2.57
N ASN A 211 12.06 7.96 -1.84
CA ASN A 211 12.91 8.19 -0.67
C ASN A 211 12.60 7.19 0.47
N ALA A 212 11.33 6.83 0.69
CA ALA A 212 10.96 5.80 1.65
C ALA A 212 11.56 4.43 1.29
N LEU A 213 11.40 4.02 0.02
CA LEU A 213 11.92 2.75 -0.49
C LEU A 213 13.45 2.68 -0.43
N THR A 214 14.14 3.73 -0.85
CA THR A 214 15.62 3.78 -0.86
C THR A 214 16.19 3.78 0.57
N LYS A 215 15.63 4.58 1.47
CA LYS A 215 16.14 4.71 2.84
C LYS A 215 15.86 3.49 3.72
N HIS A 216 14.75 2.79 3.48
CA HIS A 216 14.36 1.59 4.22
C HIS A 216 14.43 0.34 3.34
N SER A 217 15.49 0.23 2.53
CA SER A 217 15.70 -0.88 1.59
C SER A 217 15.71 -2.26 2.22
N LYS A 218 15.99 -2.37 3.53
CA LYS A 218 16.01 -3.63 4.29
C LYS A 218 14.70 -3.94 5.02
N GLN A 219 13.70 -3.06 4.98
CA GLN A 219 12.43 -3.25 5.70
C GLN A 219 11.36 -3.72 4.71
N GLU A 220 10.98 -4.99 4.79
CA GLU A 220 10.03 -5.60 3.85
C GLU A 220 8.67 -4.89 3.80
N GLY A 221 8.14 -4.45 4.95
CA GLY A 221 6.86 -3.74 5.04
C GLY A 221 6.88 -2.44 4.26
N VAL A 222 7.95 -1.64 4.40
CA VAL A 222 8.13 -0.39 3.64
C VAL A 222 8.28 -0.67 2.15
N GLN A 223 9.02 -1.72 1.77
CA GLN A 223 9.18 -2.10 0.36
C GLN A 223 7.85 -2.48 -0.28
N ALA A 224 7.08 -3.37 0.37
CA ALA A 224 5.79 -3.81 -0.15
C ALA A 224 4.79 -2.65 -0.22
N ALA A 225 4.68 -1.84 0.84
CA ALA A 225 3.77 -0.69 0.88
C ALA A 225 4.13 0.37 -0.17
N GLY A 226 5.42 0.70 -0.32
CA GLY A 226 5.88 1.68 -1.31
C GLY A 226 5.70 1.20 -2.75
N CYS A 227 5.98 -0.07 -3.05
CA CYS A 227 5.74 -0.64 -4.37
C CYS A 227 4.24 -0.65 -4.71
N ASN A 228 3.38 -1.03 -3.76
CA ASN A 228 1.92 -0.95 -3.94
C ASN A 228 1.45 0.48 -4.17
N ALA A 229 2.00 1.48 -3.46
CA ALA A 229 1.66 2.89 -3.68
C ALA A 229 2.03 3.34 -5.10
N LEU A 230 3.21 2.99 -5.59
CA LEU A 230 3.62 3.25 -6.98
C LEU A 230 2.69 2.56 -7.98
N ALA A 231 2.35 1.29 -7.74
CA ALA A 231 1.47 0.52 -8.62
C ALA A 231 0.08 1.17 -8.72
N SER A 232 -0.52 1.53 -7.58
CA SER A 232 -1.83 2.16 -7.51
C SER A 232 -1.84 3.56 -8.16
N LEU A 233 -0.79 4.36 -8.00
CA LEU A 233 -0.73 5.72 -8.55
C LEU A 233 -0.38 5.77 -10.05
N ALA A 234 0.45 4.84 -10.52
CA ALA A 234 0.85 4.77 -11.92
C ALA A 234 -0.23 4.14 -12.82
N GLY A 235 -1.18 3.40 -12.25
CA GLY A 235 -2.29 2.79 -12.99
C GLY A 235 -3.05 3.82 -13.82
N ARG A 236 -3.08 3.65 -15.15
CA ARG A 236 -3.78 4.55 -16.10
C ARG A 236 -3.34 6.03 -16.05
N ASN A 237 -2.11 6.32 -15.61
CA ASN A 237 -1.57 7.67 -15.57
C ASN A 237 -0.19 7.77 -16.27
N PRO A 238 -0.15 8.06 -17.58
CA PRO A 238 1.10 8.13 -18.35
C PRO A 238 2.08 9.19 -17.85
N ARG A 239 1.58 10.30 -17.30
CA ARG A 239 2.43 11.36 -16.73
C ARG A 239 3.12 10.86 -15.47
N PHE A 240 2.38 10.25 -14.55
CA PHE A 240 2.94 9.68 -13.33
C PHE A 240 3.93 8.56 -13.66
N GLN A 241 3.64 7.68 -14.63
CA GLN A 241 4.57 6.63 -15.07
C GLN A 241 5.91 7.22 -15.51
N ARG A 242 5.89 8.24 -16.38
CA ARG A 242 7.09 8.94 -16.84
C ARG A 242 7.85 9.58 -15.67
N ASP A 243 7.14 10.34 -14.84
CA ASP A 243 7.74 11.10 -13.75
C ASP A 243 8.32 10.16 -12.66
N ALA A 244 7.68 9.01 -12.42
CA ALA A 244 8.18 7.95 -11.54
C ALA A 244 9.47 7.33 -12.10
N GLY A 245 9.53 7.11 -13.41
CA GLY A 245 10.74 6.71 -14.11
C GLY A 245 11.91 7.66 -13.89
N LEU A 246 11.68 8.95 -14.16
CA LEU A 246 12.68 10.02 -13.98
C LEU A 246 13.14 10.17 -12.52
N ALA A 247 12.26 9.89 -11.55
CA ALA A 247 12.60 9.89 -10.13
C ALA A 247 13.37 8.63 -9.68
N GLY A 248 13.65 7.68 -10.57
CA GLY A 248 14.39 6.46 -10.24
C GLY A 248 13.54 5.33 -9.63
N ALA A 249 12.22 5.38 -9.78
CA ALA A 249 11.33 4.34 -9.24
C ALA A 249 11.64 2.95 -9.80
N VAL A 250 11.95 2.83 -11.10
CA VAL A 250 12.24 1.55 -11.77
C VAL A 250 13.43 0.84 -11.11
N SER A 251 14.57 1.51 -10.96
CA SER A 251 15.75 0.95 -10.28
C SER A 251 15.51 0.67 -8.80
N THR A 252 14.68 1.48 -8.14
CA THR A 252 14.35 1.31 -6.73
C THR A 252 13.48 0.06 -6.50
N VAL A 253 12.49 -0.17 -7.35
CA VAL A 253 11.64 -1.38 -7.31
C VAL A 253 12.47 -2.62 -7.65
N GLU A 254 13.39 -2.54 -8.62
CA GLU A 254 14.30 -3.63 -8.94
C GLU A 254 15.15 -4.03 -7.73
N MET A 255 15.73 -3.03 -7.04
CA MET A 255 16.49 -3.26 -5.82
C MET A 255 15.64 -3.90 -4.72
N ALA A 256 14.36 -3.53 -4.60
CA ALA A 256 13.44 -4.15 -3.66
C ALA A 256 13.25 -5.65 -3.93
N LEU A 257 13.05 -6.04 -5.20
CA LEU A 257 12.95 -7.45 -5.60
C LEU A 257 14.23 -8.23 -5.27
N GLN A 258 15.39 -7.64 -5.54
CA GLN A 258 16.70 -8.28 -5.32
C GLN A 258 17.05 -8.43 -3.83
N LEU A 259 16.71 -7.44 -3.00
CA LEU A 259 17.01 -7.47 -1.55
C LEU A 259 16.05 -8.36 -0.76
N HIS A 260 14.82 -8.57 -1.25
CA HIS A 260 13.78 -9.33 -0.56
C HIS A 260 13.30 -10.55 -1.34
N PRO A 261 14.20 -11.45 -1.80
CA PRO A 261 13.78 -12.62 -2.56
C PRO A 261 12.96 -13.59 -1.71
N GLY A 262 12.99 -13.49 -0.38
CA GLY A 262 12.22 -14.32 0.54
C GLY A 262 10.80 -13.83 0.83
N SER A 263 10.47 -12.58 0.52
CA SER A 263 9.20 -11.97 0.91
C SER A 263 8.22 -11.97 -0.26
N SER A 264 7.24 -12.89 -0.25
CA SER A 264 6.23 -12.99 -1.30
C SER A 264 5.43 -11.68 -1.47
N ALA A 265 5.22 -10.94 -0.38
CA ALA A 265 4.58 -9.63 -0.38
C ALA A 265 5.36 -8.59 -1.19
N VAL A 266 6.68 -8.49 -0.98
CA VAL A 266 7.54 -7.57 -1.75
C VAL A 266 7.61 -7.99 -3.22
N GLN A 267 7.73 -9.29 -3.49
CA GLN A 267 7.78 -9.81 -4.85
C GLN A 267 6.49 -9.50 -5.62
N ALA A 268 5.32 -9.74 -5.03
CA ALA A 268 4.03 -9.42 -5.63
C ALA A 268 3.87 -7.90 -5.87
N ALA A 269 4.21 -7.08 -4.87
CA ALA A 269 4.09 -5.63 -4.96
C ALA A 269 5.05 -5.03 -6.00
N GLY A 270 6.29 -5.51 -6.07
CA GLY A 270 7.26 -5.07 -7.06
C GLY A 270 6.87 -5.48 -8.48
N CYS A 271 6.36 -6.71 -8.67
CA CYS A 271 5.80 -7.12 -9.96
C CYS A 271 4.60 -6.25 -10.36
N ALA A 272 3.69 -5.94 -9.44
CA ALA A 272 2.56 -5.03 -9.69
C ALA A 272 3.02 -3.62 -10.07
N ALA A 273 4.11 -3.12 -9.47
CA ALA A 273 4.69 -1.84 -9.85
C ALA A 273 5.29 -1.88 -11.27
N PHE A 274 5.99 -2.96 -11.65
CA PHE A 274 6.54 -3.11 -13.00
C PHE A 274 5.47 -3.27 -14.07
N GLU A 275 4.38 -4.00 -13.78
CA GLU A 275 3.21 -4.11 -14.66
C GLU A 275 2.74 -2.75 -15.17
N VAL A 276 2.67 -1.74 -14.30
CA VAL A 276 2.20 -0.40 -14.67
C VAL A 276 3.32 0.56 -15.07
N LEU A 277 4.52 0.44 -14.50
CA LEU A 277 5.63 1.33 -14.85
C LEU A 277 6.19 1.03 -16.24
N ALA A 278 6.22 -0.24 -16.65
CA ALA A 278 6.66 -0.67 -17.98
C ALA A 278 5.65 -0.38 -19.11
N ALA A 279 4.46 0.13 -18.77
CA ALA A 279 3.56 0.70 -19.77
C ALA A 279 4.16 1.95 -20.45
N ASN A 280 5.12 2.61 -19.83
CA ASN A 280 5.93 3.66 -20.44
C ASN A 280 7.19 3.06 -21.11
N ASP A 281 7.43 3.41 -22.38
CA ASP A 281 8.52 2.84 -23.18
C ASP A 281 9.92 3.08 -22.60
N GLN A 282 10.18 4.26 -22.03
CA GLN A 282 11.49 4.58 -21.45
C GLN A 282 11.74 3.76 -20.18
N ASN A 283 10.72 3.65 -19.33
CA ASN A 283 10.79 2.81 -18.13
C ASN A 283 10.98 1.34 -18.49
N ARG A 284 10.26 0.87 -19.52
CA ARG A 284 10.38 -0.51 -20.02
C ARG A 284 11.79 -0.81 -20.50
N GLN A 285 12.35 0.06 -21.34
CA GLN A 285 13.73 -0.10 -21.82
C GLN A 285 14.73 -0.12 -20.67
N LEU A 286 14.56 0.76 -19.69
CA LEU A 286 15.42 0.81 -18.51
C LEU A 286 15.28 -0.46 -17.65
N ALA A 287 14.07 -0.95 -17.42
CA ALA A 287 13.80 -2.20 -16.70
C ALA A 287 14.44 -3.41 -17.38
N ILE A 288 14.37 -3.50 -18.71
CA ILE A 288 15.04 -4.55 -19.49
C ILE A 288 16.56 -4.45 -19.33
N GLN A 289 17.12 -3.25 -19.43
CA GLN A 289 18.57 -3.02 -19.33
C GLN A 289 19.14 -3.42 -17.96
N ILE A 290 18.39 -3.20 -16.87
CA ILE A 290 18.81 -3.57 -15.51
C ILE A 290 18.51 -5.03 -15.14
N GLY A 291 17.93 -5.82 -16.06
CA GLY A 291 17.67 -7.25 -15.85
C GLY A 291 16.39 -7.58 -15.07
N THR A 292 15.42 -6.66 -15.03
CA THR A 292 14.16 -6.87 -14.28
C THR A 292 13.40 -8.11 -14.73
N THR A 293 13.47 -8.47 -16.01
CA THR A 293 12.80 -9.67 -16.53
C THR A 293 13.29 -10.94 -15.83
N GLN A 294 14.61 -11.07 -15.60
CA GLN A 294 15.19 -12.21 -14.89
C GLN A 294 14.77 -12.20 -13.42
N SER A 295 14.72 -11.03 -12.79
CA SER A 295 14.26 -10.87 -11.40
C SER A 295 12.80 -11.29 -11.23
N VAL A 296 11.91 -10.90 -12.16
CA VAL A 296 10.49 -11.30 -12.14
C VAL A 296 10.35 -12.81 -12.31
N VAL A 297 11.10 -13.43 -13.24
CA VAL A 297 11.09 -14.89 -13.41
C VAL A 297 11.61 -15.59 -12.16
N ALA A 298 12.69 -15.09 -11.54
CA ALA A 298 13.22 -15.65 -10.30
C ALA A 298 12.20 -15.55 -9.15
N ALA A 299 11.46 -14.44 -9.06
CA ALA A 299 10.37 -14.25 -8.12
C ALA A 299 9.27 -15.31 -8.28
N MET A 300 8.80 -15.50 -9.52
CA MET A 300 7.79 -16.50 -9.85
C MET A 300 8.27 -17.93 -9.59
N ARG A 301 9.55 -18.24 -9.82
CA ARG A 301 10.08 -19.58 -9.52
C ARG A 301 10.11 -19.87 -8.02
N LYS A 302 10.41 -18.85 -7.21
CA LYS A 302 10.56 -19.01 -5.76
C LYS A 302 9.22 -19.00 -5.01
N HIS A 303 8.25 -18.25 -5.51
CA HIS A 303 6.97 -18.00 -4.84
C HIS A 303 5.80 -18.53 -5.68
N PRO A 304 5.33 -19.76 -5.45
CA PRO A 304 4.22 -20.36 -6.20
C PRO A 304 2.85 -19.74 -5.88
N GLU A 305 2.78 -18.77 -4.97
CA GLU A 305 1.56 -18.06 -4.60
C GLU A 305 0.93 -17.35 -5.79
N GLU A 306 -0.38 -17.55 -5.96
CA GLU A 306 -1.17 -17.02 -7.08
C GLU A 306 -0.94 -15.53 -7.34
N ARG A 307 -0.88 -14.73 -6.27
CA ARG A 307 -0.64 -13.28 -6.37
C ARG A 307 0.70 -12.94 -7.04
N VAL A 308 1.78 -13.66 -6.71
CA VAL A 308 3.09 -13.43 -7.32
C VAL A 308 3.10 -13.92 -8.76
N GLN A 309 2.48 -15.07 -9.04
CA GLN A 309 2.37 -15.61 -10.39
C GLN A 309 1.61 -14.67 -11.33
N GLN A 310 0.42 -14.22 -10.91
CA GLN A 310 -0.42 -13.34 -11.70
C GLN A 310 0.27 -12.00 -11.98
N ARG A 311 0.81 -11.36 -10.93
CA ARG A 311 1.52 -10.08 -11.09
C ARG A 311 2.81 -10.23 -11.89
N GLY A 312 3.51 -11.34 -11.74
CA GLY A 312 4.71 -11.67 -12.52
C GLY A 312 4.39 -11.82 -14.01
N CYS A 313 3.35 -12.56 -14.36
CA CYS A 313 2.87 -12.68 -15.75
C CYS A 313 2.51 -11.32 -16.35
N ASN A 314 1.76 -10.49 -15.63
CA ASN A 314 1.39 -9.16 -16.10
C ASN A 314 2.61 -8.25 -16.27
N ALA A 315 3.56 -8.29 -15.33
CA ALA A 315 4.82 -7.56 -15.44
C ALA A 315 5.63 -7.99 -16.67
N LEU A 316 5.74 -9.30 -16.93
CA LEU A 316 6.43 -9.82 -18.12
C LEU A 316 5.73 -9.40 -19.42
N ALA A 317 4.39 -9.40 -19.46
CA ALA A 317 3.64 -8.91 -20.60
C ALA A 317 3.89 -7.43 -20.89
N SER A 318 3.95 -6.59 -19.84
CA SER A 318 4.30 -5.17 -19.98
C SER A 318 5.76 -4.94 -20.36
N LEU A 319 6.68 -5.81 -19.90
CA LEU A 319 8.11 -5.71 -20.20
C LEU A 319 8.47 -6.20 -21.60
N ALA A 320 7.74 -7.19 -22.13
CA ALA A 320 7.96 -7.76 -23.45
C ALA A 320 6.66 -7.78 -24.26
N PRO A 321 6.17 -6.62 -24.74
CA PRO A 321 4.92 -6.56 -25.50
C PRO A 321 5.03 -7.17 -26.91
N ASP A 322 6.24 -7.37 -27.43
CA ASP A 322 6.46 -8.05 -28.71
C ASP A 322 6.50 -9.57 -28.48
N VAL A 323 5.54 -10.28 -29.09
CA VAL A 323 5.22 -11.70 -28.89
C VAL A 323 6.44 -12.63 -29.06
N TYR A 324 7.45 -12.23 -29.82
CA TYR A 324 8.67 -13.02 -29.98
C TYR A 324 9.64 -12.93 -28.79
N GLU A 325 9.79 -11.75 -28.17
CA GLU A 325 10.64 -11.57 -27.00
C GLU A 325 9.99 -12.14 -25.74
N SER A 326 8.68 -11.92 -25.55
CA SER A 326 7.94 -12.52 -24.44
C SER A 326 7.87 -14.03 -24.57
N ARG A 327 7.76 -14.61 -25.78
CA ARG A 327 7.85 -16.07 -25.96
C ARG A 327 9.25 -16.61 -25.69
N ILE A 328 10.34 -15.94 -26.07
CA ILE A 328 11.69 -16.44 -25.74
C ILE A 328 11.94 -16.36 -24.23
N LEU A 329 11.48 -15.31 -23.57
CA LEU A 329 11.62 -15.15 -22.11
C LEU A 329 10.73 -16.15 -21.35
N LEU A 330 9.46 -16.33 -21.76
CA LEU A 330 8.52 -17.32 -21.19
C LEU A 330 8.93 -18.77 -21.53
N LEU A 331 9.44 -19.05 -22.72
CA LEU A 331 9.95 -20.38 -23.06
C LEU A 331 11.30 -20.66 -22.36
N GLY A 332 12.09 -19.63 -22.06
CA GLY A 332 13.24 -19.73 -21.14
C GLY A 332 12.84 -20.03 -19.68
N VAL A 333 11.57 -19.78 -19.31
CA VAL A 333 11.01 -20.23 -18.01
C VAL A 333 10.82 -21.74 -17.99
N ASN A 334 10.52 -22.36 -19.13
CA ASN A 334 10.45 -23.82 -19.32
C ASN A 334 11.81 -24.50 -19.54
N GLY A 335 12.92 -23.77 -19.33
CA GLY A 335 14.29 -24.28 -19.35
C GLY A 335 14.57 -25.15 -20.58
N TYR A 336 14.99 -24.54 -21.68
CA TYR A 336 15.70 -25.33 -22.67
C TYR A 336 17.08 -25.65 -22.10
N ASP A 337 17.44 -26.92 -22.06
CA ASP A 337 18.84 -27.31 -21.92
C ASP A 337 19.64 -26.86 -23.16
N ASP A 338 20.98 -26.95 -23.12
CA ASP A 338 21.88 -26.59 -24.23
C ASP A 338 21.61 -27.39 -25.53
N THR A 339 20.63 -28.30 -25.51
CA THR A 339 20.19 -29.12 -26.65
C THR A 339 18.79 -28.76 -27.16
N GLY A 340 18.12 -27.75 -26.59
CA GLY A 340 16.81 -27.29 -27.02
C GLY A 340 15.65 -28.19 -26.58
N LYS A 341 15.82 -29.04 -25.56
CA LYS A 341 14.73 -29.84 -24.98
C LYS A 341 14.07 -29.13 -23.79
N ILE A 342 12.75 -29.21 -23.74
CA ILE A 342 11.92 -28.67 -22.66
C ILE A 342 12.27 -29.44 -21.37
N THR A 343 12.69 -28.74 -20.31
CA THR A 343 12.82 -29.36 -18.98
C THR A 343 11.45 -29.35 -18.31
N GLU A 344 10.94 -30.53 -17.97
CA GLU A 344 9.65 -30.70 -17.29
C GLU A 344 9.72 -30.12 -15.87
N GLY A 345 9.39 -28.84 -15.70
CA GLY A 345 9.48 -28.17 -14.39
C GLY A 345 8.38 -27.15 -14.07
N PHE A 346 7.59 -26.71 -15.05
CA PHE A 346 6.56 -25.70 -14.81
C PHE A 346 5.22 -26.11 -15.44
N GLN A 347 4.34 -26.69 -14.62
CA GLN A 347 2.91 -26.72 -14.92
C GLN A 347 2.29 -25.51 -14.22
N ALA A 348 1.95 -24.47 -14.99
CA ALA A 348 1.05 -23.43 -14.50
C ALA A 348 -0.24 -24.11 -14.03
N LYS A 349 -0.48 -24.17 -12.71
CA LYS A 349 -1.69 -24.77 -12.12
C LYS A 349 -2.96 -23.94 -12.34
N VAL A 350 -2.82 -22.77 -12.99
CA VAL A 350 -3.93 -21.94 -13.45
C VAL A 350 -3.93 -22.02 -14.97
N PRO A 351 -5.03 -22.44 -15.63
CA PRO A 351 -5.14 -22.30 -17.07
C PRO A 351 -5.12 -20.80 -17.37
N ILE A 352 -4.01 -20.33 -17.91
CA ILE A 352 -3.88 -18.96 -18.39
C ILE A 352 -4.66 -18.94 -19.71
N ASP A 353 -5.88 -18.45 -19.65
CA ASP A 353 -6.66 -18.20 -20.84
C ASP A 353 -6.13 -16.92 -21.51
N VAL A 354 -5.22 -17.08 -22.47
CA VAL A 354 -4.71 -15.98 -23.31
C VAL A 354 -5.67 -15.72 -24.50
N THR A 355 -6.93 -16.18 -24.45
CA THR A 355 -7.80 -16.18 -25.65
C THR A 355 -8.77 -15.01 -25.79
N GLU A 356 -8.93 -14.12 -24.81
CA GLU A 356 -9.79 -12.94 -25.00
C GLU A 356 -9.04 -11.75 -25.61
N ASP A 357 -8.55 -11.96 -26.84
CA ASP A 357 -8.46 -10.97 -27.95
C ASP A 357 -7.66 -11.49 -29.17
N CYS A 358 -7.23 -12.75 -29.14
CA CYS A 358 -6.60 -13.40 -30.29
C CYS A 358 -7.53 -14.49 -30.83
N GLY A 359 -8.10 -14.27 -32.02
CA GLY A 359 -8.98 -15.21 -32.71
C GLY A 359 -8.46 -16.65 -32.68
N SER A 360 -9.40 -17.56 -32.39
CA SER A 360 -9.30 -19.01 -32.30
C SER A 360 -8.01 -19.65 -32.84
N VAL A 361 -7.27 -20.35 -31.97
CA VAL A 361 -6.24 -21.32 -32.38
C VAL A 361 -6.60 -22.69 -31.82
N SER A 362 -7.56 -23.35 -32.46
CA SER A 362 -7.63 -24.81 -32.51
C SER A 362 -7.04 -25.26 -33.84
N ASP A 363 -6.17 -26.25 -33.79
CA ASP A 363 -5.39 -26.87 -34.88
C ASP A 363 -4.07 -26.18 -35.23
N PHE A 364 -2.98 -26.65 -34.61
CA PHE A 364 -1.73 -26.95 -35.33
C PHE A 364 -0.82 -27.83 -34.45
N THR A 365 -1.12 -29.12 -34.39
CA THR A 365 -0.10 -30.13 -34.05
C THR A 365 0.96 -30.17 -35.15
N LEU A 366 2.22 -30.02 -34.74
CA LEU A 366 3.42 -30.06 -35.59
C LEU A 366 3.57 -31.42 -36.28
N THR A 367 3.00 -31.56 -37.47
CA THR A 367 3.50 -32.50 -38.49
C THR A 367 3.40 -31.84 -39.87
N LYS A 368 4.40 -31.06 -40.25
CA LYS A 368 4.98 -30.95 -41.62
C LYS A 368 5.87 -29.71 -41.74
N SER A 369 7.02 -29.94 -42.36
CA SER A 369 8.06 -28.99 -42.79
C SER A 369 7.55 -27.84 -43.69
N PRO A 370 8.32 -26.73 -43.80
CA PRO A 370 7.78 -25.40 -44.07
C PRO A 370 7.51 -25.17 -45.56
N LYS A 371 6.29 -24.71 -45.89
CA LYS A 371 6.00 -24.07 -47.17
C LYS A 371 5.62 -22.61 -46.93
N ALA A 372 6.52 -21.75 -47.43
CA ALA A 372 6.34 -20.37 -47.88
C ALA A 372 5.13 -19.57 -47.34
N LEU A 373 5.41 -18.61 -46.45
CA LEU A 373 4.55 -17.46 -46.19
C LEU A 373 5.29 -16.18 -46.61
N HIS A 374 4.66 -15.42 -47.51
CA HIS A 374 5.17 -14.21 -48.17
C HIS A 374 5.45 -13.03 -47.21
N PRO A 375 6.32 -12.07 -47.60
CA PRO A 375 7.00 -11.15 -46.71
C PRO A 375 6.18 -9.88 -46.41
N ARG A 376 6.25 -9.39 -45.16
CA ARG A 376 5.84 -8.01 -44.82
C ARG A 376 7.04 -7.23 -44.25
N SER A 377 7.23 -6.06 -44.86
CA SER A 377 8.21 -4.98 -44.65
C SER A 377 9.72 -5.26 -44.88
N PRO A 378 10.41 -4.45 -45.71
CA PRO A 378 11.86 -4.46 -45.88
C PRO A 378 12.63 -4.20 -44.58
N GLU A 379 12.06 -3.44 -43.64
CA GLU A 379 12.65 -3.15 -42.34
C GLU A 379 12.69 -4.37 -41.41
N ALA A 380 11.66 -5.23 -41.44
CA ALA A 380 11.66 -6.49 -40.70
C ALA A 380 12.72 -7.46 -41.26
N ARG A 381 12.96 -7.43 -42.58
CA ARG A 381 14.03 -8.19 -43.22
C ARG A 381 15.42 -7.69 -42.84
N ALA A 382 15.62 -6.37 -42.75
CA ALA A 382 16.88 -5.76 -42.32
C ALA A 382 17.20 -6.06 -40.84
N LYS A 383 16.20 -5.97 -39.95
CA LYS A 383 16.36 -6.34 -38.53
C LYS A 383 16.63 -7.84 -38.34
N ARG A 384 16.02 -8.70 -39.16
CA ARG A 384 16.33 -10.14 -39.19
C ARG A 384 17.79 -10.40 -39.56
N MET A 385 18.29 -9.75 -40.62
CA MET A 385 19.66 -9.96 -41.12
C MET A 385 20.70 -9.56 -40.07
N MET A 386 20.50 -8.41 -39.39
CA MET A 386 21.41 -7.96 -38.33
C MET A 386 21.43 -8.87 -37.09
N LEU A 387 20.31 -9.54 -36.77
CA LEU A 387 20.26 -10.50 -35.65
C LEU A 387 20.97 -11.81 -35.99
N TYR A 388 20.82 -12.30 -37.22
CA TYR A 388 21.51 -13.52 -37.67
C TYR A 388 23.03 -13.34 -37.76
N ASP A 389 23.51 -12.16 -38.20
CA ASP A 389 24.95 -11.88 -38.23
C ASP A 389 25.57 -11.75 -36.83
N ARG A 390 24.79 -11.32 -35.82
CA ARG A 390 25.25 -11.29 -34.42
C ARG A 390 25.30 -12.67 -33.76
N ILE A 391 24.37 -13.54 -34.11
CA ILE A 391 24.29 -14.90 -33.55
C ILE A 391 25.31 -15.82 -34.24
N GLY A 392 25.53 -15.66 -35.55
CA GLY A 392 26.53 -16.42 -36.30
C GLY A 392 27.98 -16.00 -36.04
N ALA A 393 28.22 -14.82 -35.46
CA ALA A 393 29.57 -14.37 -35.08
C ALA A 393 30.01 -14.83 -33.67
N GLN A 394 29.14 -15.52 -32.91
CA GLN A 394 29.44 -16.09 -31.59
C GLN A 394 29.41 -17.63 -31.54
N SER A 395 29.24 -18.29 -32.68
CA SER A 395 29.53 -19.71 -32.91
C SER A 395 30.82 -19.87 -33.68
#